data_AF-L7VZ92-F1
#
_entry.id   AF-L7VZ92-F1
#
_cell.length_a   1.000
_cell.length_b   1.000
_cell.length_c   1.000
_cell.angle_alpha   90.00
_cell.angle_beta   90.00
_cell.angle_gamma   90.00
#
_symmetry.space_group_name_H-M   'P 1'
#
loop_
_entity.id
_entity.type
_entity.pdbx_description
1 polymer ?
#
loop_
_entity_poly.entity_id
_entity_poly.type
_entity_poly.pdbx_seq_one_letter_code
_entity_poly.pdbx_strand_id
1 'polypeptide(L)'
;MGRRGWGDVLMRTSLTLSRLGVLGVLGALAGLTACTIVLDTDRHRSDVVPIAATDFCAELADIACTGRRDCCPQPDLDFDMCLRGVATDCAADYGAYALDQRTGYDPGQAGLALAEARELVAACDPGVETWTLSPLGFQRSLAGSIPLGEPCDPNPFDVPNLFACLDDGVCTQMGTAANPNWVCAPPTALGGECTYDGMCEPGLRCSTAVQLIVAGTCQPLKPTGEACGRASECETFVCDTTCRDATNEEAYCGGGR
;
A
#
# COMPACT_ATOMS: atom_id res chain seq x y z
N MET A 1 -6.79 -24.65 8.98
CA MET A 1 -7.20 -23.26 8.63
C MET A 1 -6.18 -22.74 7.63
N GLY A 2 -6.64 -22.44 6.41
CA GLY A 2 -5.83 -22.32 5.19
C GLY A 2 -4.80 -21.19 5.22
N ARG A 3 -3.65 -21.45 4.60
CA ARG A 3 -2.34 -20.78 4.82
C ARG A 3 -1.99 -19.89 3.64
N ARG A 4 -1.48 -18.69 3.96
CA ARG A 4 -1.38 -17.53 3.09
C ARG A 4 0.04 -17.34 2.57
N GLY A 5 0.21 -17.32 1.25
CA GLY A 5 1.39 -16.78 0.57
C GLY A 5 1.14 -15.33 0.12
N TRP A 6 2.13 -14.68 -0.50
CA TRP A 6 2.04 -13.29 -0.99
C TRP A 6 0.77 -12.99 -1.82
N GLY A 7 0.22 -13.98 -2.54
CA GLY A 7 -1.06 -13.86 -3.26
C GLY A 7 -2.32 -13.76 -2.38
N ASP A 8 -2.30 -14.22 -1.13
CA ASP A 8 -3.45 -14.14 -0.21
C ASP A 8 -3.52 -12.79 0.54
N VAL A 9 -2.47 -11.98 0.49
CA VAL A 9 -2.46 -10.63 1.11
C VAL A 9 -3.30 -9.64 0.29
N LEU A 10 -3.43 -9.88 -1.02
CA LEU A 10 -4.08 -8.97 -1.97
C LEU A 10 -5.61 -9.20 -2.16
N MET A 11 -6.12 -10.36 -1.76
CA MET A 11 -7.41 -10.90 -2.25
C MET A 11 -8.70 -10.36 -1.60
N ARG A 12 -8.66 -9.43 -0.64
CA ARG A 12 -9.87 -9.14 0.17
C ARG A 12 -10.78 -8.02 -0.30
N THR A 13 -10.53 -7.44 -1.47
CA THR A 13 -11.00 -6.08 -1.67
C THR A 13 -11.33 -5.72 -3.13
N SER A 14 -12.44 -6.21 -3.74
CA SER A 14 -13.18 -5.42 -4.78
C SER A 14 -14.42 -6.10 -5.38
N LEU A 15 -15.51 -5.34 -5.55
CA LEU A 15 -16.74 -5.71 -6.30
C LEU A 15 -17.25 -4.57 -7.21
N THR A 16 -17.12 -4.77 -8.53
CA THR A 16 -17.91 -4.33 -9.73
C THR A 16 -18.78 -3.04 -9.69
N LEU A 17 -18.39 -1.93 -10.36
CA LEU A 17 -18.60 -1.47 -11.78
C LEU A 17 -20.04 -1.00 -12.15
N SER A 18 -20.30 0.25 -12.62
CA SER A 18 -20.16 0.75 -14.03
C SER A 18 -20.86 2.13 -14.17
N ARG A 19 -20.69 3.03 -15.17
CA ARG A 19 -19.60 3.61 -16.01
C ARG A 19 -20.25 4.61 -17.02
N LEU A 20 -19.50 5.64 -17.48
CA LEU A 20 -19.51 6.44 -18.76
C LEU A 20 -19.30 7.96 -18.47
N GLY A 21 -18.37 8.77 -19.02
CA GLY A 21 -17.22 8.70 -19.94
C GLY A 21 -16.82 10.11 -20.50
N VAL A 22 -15.57 10.27 -21.02
CA VAL A 22 -15.08 11.18 -22.11
C VAL A 22 -14.13 12.41 -21.84
N LEU A 23 -12.84 12.25 -22.24
CA LEU A 23 -11.82 13.07 -23.00
C LEU A 23 -11.61 14.62 -22.91
N GLY A 24 -10.31 15.05 -22.86
CA GLY A 24 -9.74 16.06 -23.80
C GLY A 24 -8.59 17.04 -23.39
N VAL A 25 -7.42 16.95 -24.10
CA VAL A 25 -6.56 18.02 -24.73
C VAL A 25 -5.38 18.74 -24.00
N LEU A 26 -4.29 18.89 -24.78
CA LEU A 26 -2.92 19.45 -24.63
C LEU A 26 -2.76 20.98 -24.43
N GLY A 27 -1.58 21.40 -23.93
CA GLY A 27 -1.00 22.75 -24.11
C GLY A 27 0.45 22.89 -23.60
N ALA A 28 1.32 23.57 -24.36
CA ALA A 28 2.77 23.67 -24.15
C ALA A 28 3.26 25.12 -23.89
N LEU A 29 4.53 25.22 -23.44
CA LEU A 29 5.54 26.29 -23.59
C LEU A 29 5.86 27.26 -22.43
N ALA A 30 7.08 27.05 -21.91
CA ALA A 30 8.24 27.97 -21.84
C ALA A 30 8.39 29.06 -20.74
N GLY A 31 9.44 28.88 -19.93
CA GLY A 31 10.52 29.88 -19.75
C GLY A 31 10.57 30.65 -18.43
N LEU A 32 11.60 30.40 -17.61
CA LEU A 32 12.63 31.38 -17.22
C LEU A 32 13.58 30.80 -16.16
N THR A 33 14.87 31.03 -16.41
CA THR A 33 16.03 30.72 -15.58
C THR A 33 16.08 31.59 -14.33
N ALA A 34 16.05 30.96 -13.15
CA ALA A 34 16.53 31.53 -11.90
C ALA A 34 17.41 30.48 -11.20
N CYS A 35 18.70 30.74 -11.08
CA CYS A 35 19.61 29.93 -10.27
C CYS A 35 19.34 30.22 -8.79
N THR A 36 18.35 29.55 -8.21
CA THR A 36 18.32 29.32 -6.76
C THR A 36 19.26 28.16 -6.46
N ILE A 37 20.15 28.34 -5.49
CA ILE A 37 20.79 27.22 -4.80
C ILE A 37 19.67 26.55 -4.00
N VAL A 38 18.92 25.70 -4.70
CA VAL A 38 18.08 24.69 -4.09
C VAL A 38 19.04 23.72 -3.42
N LEU A 39 18.85 23.48 -2.12
CA LEU A 39 19.43 22.32 -1.45
C LEU A 39 18.96 21.10 -2.24
N ASP A 40 19.85 20.61 -3.09
CA ASP A 40 19.67 19.51 -4.03
C ASP A 40 19.59 18.19 -3.26
N THR A 41 18.53 17.99 -2.49
CA THR A 41 18.10 16.68 -2.01
C THR A 41 17.45 15.84 -3.13
N ASP A 42 17.25 16.43 -4.32
CA ASP A 42 16.71 15.73 -5.51
C ASP A 42 17.78 15.04 -6.36
N ARG A 43 19.08 15.28 -6.13
CA ARG A 43 20.15 14.61 -6.89
C ARG A 43 20.25 13.11 -6.68
N HIS A 44 19.59 12.56 -5.66
CA HIS A 44 19.45 11.11 -5.48
C HIS A 44 18.08 10.57 -5.89
N ARG A 45 17.15 11.41 -6.34
CA ARG A 45 15.86 10.99 -6.94
C ARG A 45 15.89 10.86 -8.46
N SER A 46 16.95 11.31 -9.13
CA SER A 46 17.05 11.33 -10.61
C SER A 46 17.13 9.95 -11.27
N ASP A 47 17.34 8.86 -10.52
CA ASP A 47 17.48 7.51 -11.08
C ASP A 47 16.19 6.68 -11.00
N VAL A 48 15.12 7.22 -10.41
CA VAL A 48 13.87 6.49 -10.23
C VAL A 48 13.02 6.62 -11.49
N VAL A 49 12.93 5.53 -12.23
CA VAL A 49 12.16 5.45 -13.47
C VAL A 49 10.66 5.37 -13.12
N PRO A 50 9.82 6.29 -13.63
CA PRO A 50 8.37 6.17 -13.47
C PRO A 50 7.86 4.87 -14.07
N ILE A 51 7.02 4.15 -13.34
CA ILE A 51 6.47 2.85 -13.76
C ILE A 51 5.00 3.01 -14.13
N ALA A 52 4.62 2.67 -15.36
CA ALA A 52 3.22 2.71 -15.76
C ALA A 52 2.41 1.65 -14.99
N ALA A 53 1.14 1.93 -14.72
CA ALA A 53 0.26 1.01 -14.00
C ALA A 53 0.19 -0.39 -14.65
N THR A 54 0.29 -0.45 -15.99
CA THR A 54 0.29 -1.71 -16.75
C THR A 54 1.56 -2.54 -16.58
N ASP A 55 2.66 -1.90 -16.19
CA ASP A 55 3.98 -2.53 -16.08
C ASP A 55 4.33 -2.90 -14.64
N PHE A 56 3.65 -2.26 -13.66
CA PHE A 56 3.92 -2.42 -12.24
C PHE A 56 3.97 -3.89 -11.78
N CYS A 57 2.99 -4.69 -12.17
CA CYS A 57 2.93 -6.09 -11.74
C CYS A 57 4.01 -6.98 -12.36
N ALA A 58 4.51 -6.64 -13.56
CA ALA A 58 5.63 -7.35 -14.15
C ALA A 58 6.94 -7.02 -13.40
N GLU A 59 7.16 -5.75 -13.05
CA GLU A 59 8.30 -5.32 -12.25
C GLU A 59 8.27 -5.90 -10.84
N LEU A 60 7.10 -5.89 -10.18
CA LEU A 60 6.92 -6.51 -8.87
C LEU A 60 7.23 -8.01 -8.90
N ALA A 61 6.79 -8.71 -9.96
CA ALA A 61 7.04 -10.14 -10.12
C ALA A 61 8.53 -10.45 -10.23
N ASP A 62 9.29 -9.65 -11.00
CA ASP A 62 10.75 -9.80 -11.09
C ASP A 62 11.44 -9.63 -9.74
N ILE A 63 11.04 -8.62 -8.98
CA ILE A 63 11.56 -8.34 -7.63
C ILE A 63 11.26 -9.50 -6.69
N ALA A 64 9.99 -9.93 -6.61
CA ALA A 64 9.56 -10.99 -5.72
C ALA A 64 10.22 -12.34 -6.05
N CYS A 65 10.31 -12.69 -7.34
CA CYS A 65 10.95 -13.94 -7.77
C CYS A 65 12.46 -13.91 -7.60
N THR A 66 13.10 -12.75 -7.76
CA THR A 66 14.51 -12.54 -7.41
C THR A 66 14.74 -12.75 -5.92
N GLY A 67 13.91 -12.15 -5.05
CA GLY A 67 13.97 -12.40 -3.61
C GLY A 67 13.78 -13.87 -3.25
N ARG A 68 12.82 -14.54 -3.89
CA ARG A 68 12.63 -15.99 -3.71
C ARG A 68 13.84 -16.80 -4.15
N ARG A 69 14.53 -16.45 -5.23
CA ARG A 69 15.73 -17.15 -5.71
C ARG A 69 16.92 -16.93 -4.78
N ASP A 70 17.16 -15.68 -4.37
CA ASP A 70 18.42 -15.27 -3.76
C ASP A 70 18.38 -15.29 -2.23
N CYS A 71 17.21 -15.04 -1.64
CA CYS A 71 17.02 -14.94 -0.19
C CYS A 71 16.34 -16.18 0.44
N CYS A 72 15.81 -17.08 -0.40
CA CYS A 72 15.22 -18.34 0.01
C CYS A 72 15.75 -19.51 -0.85
N PRO A 73 16.70 -20.32 -0.36
CA PRO A 73 17.26 -21.40 -1.16
C PRO A 73 16.22 -22.47 -1.56
N GLN A 74 15.62 -22.34 -2.75
CA GLN A 74 14.73 -23.32 -3.38
C GLN A 74 15.41 -23.83 -4.66
N PRO A 75 16.12 -24.99 -4.59
CA PRO A 75 16.92 -25.48 -5.72
C PRO A 75 16.10 -25.86 -6.96
N ASP A 76 14.79 -25.99 -6.79
CA ASP A 76 13.79 -26.41 -7.76
C ASP A 76 12.82 -25.28 -8.16
N LEU A 77 13.16 -24.02 -7.87
CA LEU A 77 12.39 -22.85 -8.32
C LEU A 77 12.41 -22.72 -9.85
N ASP A 78 11.24 -22.90 -10.47
CA ASP A 78 11.01 -22.49 -11.86
C ASP A 78 10.76 -20.98 -11.90
N PHE A 79 11.77 -20.23 -12.33
CA PHE A 79 11.74 -18.76 -12.34
C PHE A 79 10.67 -18.21 -13.29
N ASP A 80 10.48 -18.81 -14.47
CA ASP A 80 9.47 -18.38 -15.44
C ASP A 80 8.04 -18.67 -14.95
N MET A 81 7.85 -19.78 -14.22
CA MET A 81 6.59 -20.07 -13.54
C MET A 81 6.34 -19.07 -12.41
N CYS A 82 7.37 -18.73 -11.63
CA CYS A 82 7.29 -17.73 -10.57
C CYS A 82 6.84 -16.37 -11.13
N LEU A 83 7.54 -15.86 -12.14
CA LEU A 83 7.25 -14.55 -12.74
C LEU A 83 5.81 -14.47 -13.22
N ARG A 84 5.34 -15.49 -13.96
CA ARG A 84 3.97 -15.55 -14.45
C ARG A 84 2.95 -15.64 -13.32
N GLY A 85 3.22 -16.42 -12.28
CA GLY A 85 2.35 -16.56 -11.12
C GLY A 85 2.17 -15.22 -10.40
N VAL A 86 3.29 -14.62 -9.96
CA VAL A 86 3.25 -13.36 -9.21
C VAL A 86 2.66 -12.21 -10.03
N ALA A 87 3.01 -12.09 -11.31
CA ALA A 87 2.44 -11.04 -12.16
C ALA A 87 0.93 -11.22 -12.37
N THR A 88 0.45 -12.46 -12.49
CA THR A 88 -0.97 -12.76 -12.64
C THR A 88 -1.75 -12.42 -11.37
N ASP A 89 -1.24 -12.84 -10.21
CA ASP A 89 -1.88 -12.58 -8.91
C ASP A 89 -1.91 -11.06 -8.64
N CYS A 90 -0.79 -10.36 -8.85
CA CYS A 90 -0.75 -8.91 -8.74
C CYS A 90 -1.75 -8.22 -9.69
N ALA A 91 -1.83 -8.64 -10.95
CA ALA A 91 -2.72 -8.02 -11.92
C ALA A 91 -4.20 -8.26 -11.60
N ALA A 92 -4.54 -9.45 -11.07
CA ALA A 92 -5.89 -9.81 -10.67
C ALA A 92 -6.40 -8.95 -9.51
N ASP A 93 -5.52 -8.67 -8.54
CA ASP A 93 -5.91 -7.95 -7.34
C ASP A 93 -5.55 -6.45 -7.44
N TYR A 94 -4.27 -6.13 -7.46
CA TYR A 94 -3.78 -4.74 -7.44
C TYR A 94 -3.94 -4.04 -8.79
N GLY A 95 -3.77 -4.75 -9.90
CA GLY A 95 -3.87 -4.17 -11.25
C GLY A 95 -5.21 -3.48 -11.51
N ALA A 96 -6.31 -4.01 -10.94
CA ALA A 96 -7.62 -3.38 -11.00
C ALA A 96 -7.66 -2.01 -10.30
N TYR A 97 -6.97 -1.87 -9.15
CA TYR A 97 -6.93 -0.62 -8.39
C TYR A 97 -6.02 0.41 -9.05
N ALA A 98 -4.85 -0.02 -9.52
CA ALA A 98 -3.89 0.84 -10.22
C ALA A 98 -4.43 1.43 -11.53
N LEU A 99 -5.39 0.75 -12.17
CA LEU A 99 -6.05 1.22 -13.38
C LEU A 99 -7.38 1.95 -13.12
N ASP A 100 -7.88 1.96 -11.87
CA ASP A 100 -9.05 2.75 -11.49
C ASP A 100 -8.64 4.23 -11.35
N GLN A 101 -9.36 5.12 -12.01
CA GLN A 101 -9.01 6.55 -12.00
C GLN A 101 -9.15 7.19 -10.62
N ARG A 102 -9.97 6.62 -9.73
CA ARG A 102 -10.23 7.18 -8.40
C ARG A 102 -9.02 7.06 -7.49
N THR A 103 -8.24 5.99 -7.63
CA THR A 103 -7.05 5.71 -6.81
C THR A 103 -5.87 6.59 -7.18
N GLY A 104 -5.96 7.34 -8.29
CA GLY A 104 -4.94 8.31 -8.71
C GLY A 104 -3.55 7.71 -8.80
N TYR A 105 -3.39 6.57 -9.47
CA TYR A 105 -2.10 5.92 -9.63
C TYR A 105 -1.01 6.91 -10.04
N ASP A 106 0.08 6.97 -9.26
CA ASP A 106 1.22 7.85 -9.48
C ASP A 106 2.43 7.02 -9.95
N PRO A 107 2.81 7.13 -11.25
CA PRO A 107 3.95 6.39 -11.80
C PRO A 107 5.29 6.68 -11.11
N GLY A 108 5.49 7.90 -10.59
CA GLY A 108 6.72 8.28 -9.89
C GLY A 108 6.79 7.65 -8.50
N GLN A 109 5.70 7.68 -7.73
CA GLN A 109 5.61 7.00 -6.45
C GLN A 109 5.71 5.48 -6.59
N ALA A 110 5.14 4.92 -7.66
CA ALA A 110 5.29 3.52 -8.00
C ALA A 110 6.76 3.14 -8.29
N GLY A 111 7.48 3.98 -9.03
CA GLY A 111 8.92 3.83 -9.25
C GLY A 111 9.71 3.85 -7.93
N LEU A 112 9.38 4.78 -7.02
CA LEU A 112 10.01 4.87 -5.70
C LEU A 112 9.74 3.62 -4.86
N ALA A 113 8.48 3.15 -4.84
CA ALA A 113 8.07 1.95 -4.11
C ALA A 113 8.88 0.73 -4.56
N LEU A 114 8.97 0.51 -5.89
CA LEU A 114 9.67 -0.64 -6.45
C LEU A 114 11.20 -0.51 -6.32
N ALA A 115 11.76 0.70 -6.26
CA ALA A 115 13.17 0.91 -5.94
C ALA A 115 13.48 0.47 -4.49
N GLU A 116 12.66 0.87 -3.53
CA GLU A 116 12.77 0.45 -2.13
C GLU A 116 12.66 -1.07 -1.97
N ALA A 117 11.69 -1.70 -2.66
CA ALA A 117 11.54 -3.16 -2.65
C ALA A 117 12.79 -3.88 -3.19
N ARG A 118 13.42 -3.34 -4.26
CA ARG A 118 14.69 -3.88 -4.78
C ARG A 118 15.82 -3.79 -3.77
N GLU A 119 15.91 -2.70 -3.00
CA GLU A 119 16.91 -2.54 -1.95
C GLU A 119 16.72 -3.57 -0.83
N LEU A 120 15.48 -3.77 -0.37
CA LEU A 120 15.14 -4.77 0.64
C LEU A 120 15.49 -6.19 0.16
N VAL A 121 15.11 -6.53 -1.07
CA VAL A 121 15.40 -7.83 -1.69
C VAL A 121 16.90 -8.05 -1.86
N ALA A 122 17.67 -7.03 -2.29
CA ALA A 122 19.11 -7.13 -2.45
C ALA A 122 19.83 -7.36 -1.10
N ALA A 123 19.27 -6.87 -0.01
CA ALA A 123 19.77 -7.10 1.36
C ALA A 123 19.21 -8.39 2.00
N CYS A 124 18.29 -9.09 1.34
CA CYS A 124 17.49 -10.16 1.92
C CYS A 124 16.83 -9.77 3.25
N ASP A 125 16.35 -8.52 3.32
CA ASP A 125 15.75 -7.93 4.51
C ASP A 125 14.28 -8.38 4.65
N PRO A 126 13.89 -9.05 5.75
CA PRO A 126 12.48 -9.42 5.99
C PRO A 126 11.52 -8.24 6.09
N GLY A 127 12.01 -7.01 6.22
CA GLY A 127 11.23 -5.77 6.21
C GLY A 127 10.38 -5.56 4.95
N VAL A 128 10.61 -6.34 3.88
CA VAL A 128 9.73 -6.38 2.70
C VAL A 128 8.28 -6.73 3.02
N GLU A 129 8.03 -7.50 4.10
CA GLU A 129 6.67 -7.79 4.59
C GLU A 129 5.97 -6.52 5.09
N THR A 130 6.67 -5.75 5.93
CA THR A 130 6.18 -4.45 6.42
C THR A 130 5.98 -3.48 5.26
N TRP A 131 6.91 -3.44 4.31
CA TRP A 131 6.82 -2.60 3.11
C TRP A 131 5.55 -2.89 2.30
N THR A 132 5.22 -4.17 2.10
CA THR A 132 4.05 -4.60 1.33
C THR A 132 2.73 -4.13 1.94
N LEU A 133 2.68 -4.04 3.27
CA LEU A 133 1.48 -3.67 4.04
C LEU A 133 1.41 -2.18 4.36
N SER A 134 2.49 -1.43 4.15
CA SER A 134 2.61 -0.03 4.53
C SER A 134 1.99 0.92 3.51
N PRO A 135 1.24 1.95 3.96
CA PRO A 135 0.85 3.10 3.15
C PRO A 135 2.05 3.77 2.44
N LEU A 136 3.20 3.79 3.11
CA LEU A 136 4.43 4.43 2.60
C LEU A 136 5.29 3.49 1.73
N GLY A 137 4.96 2.20 1.70
CA GLY A 137 5.69 1.18 0.94
C GLY A 137 4.98 0.89 -0.38
N PHE A 138 4.35 -0.28 -0.49
CA PHE A 138 3.65 -0.70 -1.71
C PHE A 138 2.49 0.22 -2.12
N GLN A 139 1.69 0.65 -1.14
CA GLN A 139 0.43 1.38 -1.39
C GLN A 139 0.64 2.83 -1.85
N ARG A 140 1.82 3.41 -1.63
CA ARG A 140 2.16 4.80 -1.99
C ARG A 140 1.96 5.13 -3.48
N SER A 141 1.92 4.09 -4.30
CA SER A 141 1.63 4.15 -5.73
C SER A 141 0.21 4.63 -6.04
N LEU A 142 -0.70 4.62 -5.07
CA LEU A 142 -2.09 5.07 -5.17
C LEU A 142 -2.25 6.40 -4.42
N ALA A 143 -2.20 7.53 -5.14
CA ALA A 143 -2.21 8.86 -4.53
C ALA A 143 -3.60 9.43 -4.26
N GLY A 144 -4.66 8.78 -4.76
CA GLY A 144 -6.02 9.28 -4.75
C GLY A 144 -6.29 10.39 -5.77
N SER A 145 -7.55 10.80 -5.87
CA SER A 145 -8.00 11.83 -6.82
C SER A 145 -8.98 12.84 -6.22
N ILE A 146 -9.55 12.55 -5.03
CA ILE A 146 -10.53 13.39 -4.35
C ILE A 146 -9.81 14.29 -3.34
N PRO A 147 -9.87 15.62 -3.49
CA PRO A 147 -9.24 16.55 -2.55
C PRO A 147 -9.78 16.43 -1.12
N LEU A 148 -8.95 16.80 -0.14
CA LEU A 148 -9.41 16.92 1.24
C LEU A 148 -10.57 17.92 1.36
N GLY A 149 -11.55 17.58 2.20
CA GLY A 149 -12.79 18.32 2.41
C GLY A 149 -13.89 18.00 1.39
N GLU A 150 -13.56 17.35 0.28
CA GLU A 150 -14.56 16.95 -0.72
C GLU A 150 -15.28 15.66 -0.33
N PRO A 151 -16.53 15.47 -0.80
CA PRO A 151 -17.31 14.27 -0.51
C PRO A 151 -16.63 13.00 -1.02
N CYS A 152 -16.76 11.93 -0.22
CA CYS A 152 -16.27 10.59 -0.57
C CYS A 152 -17.35 9.54 -0.30
N ASP A 153 -17.20 8.37 -0.91
CA ASP A 153 -18.10 7.23 -0.69
C ASP A 153 -17.51 6.30 0.39
N PRO A 154 -18.20 6.10 1.53
CA PRO A 154 -17.71 5.27 2.61
C PRO A 154 -17.85 3.77 2.37
N ASN A 155 -18.33 3.33 1.21
CA ASN A 155 -18.58 1.93 0.93
C ASN A 155 -17.29 1.09 1.09
N PRO A 156 -17.14 0.29 2.18
CA PRO A 156 -15.92 -0.45 2.44
C PRO A 156 -15.74 -1.65 1.49
N PHE A 157 -16.74 -1.94 0.65
CA PHE A 157 -16.69 -2.98 -0.37
C PHE A 157 -16.22 -2.46 -1.75
N ASP A 158 -16.15 -1.12 -1.92
CA ASP A 158 -15.59 -0.48 -3.12
C ASP A 158 -14.18 0.01 -2.82
N VAL A 159 -13.22 -0.85 -3.11
CA VAL A 159 -11.87 -0.72 -2.59
C VAL A 159 -11.05 0.39 -3.21
N PRO A 160 -11.21 0.71 -4.50
CA PRO A 160 -10.69 1.95 -5.03
C PRO A 160 -11.09 3.19 -4.20
N ASN A 161 -12.27 3.20 -3.54
CA ASN A 161 -12.64 4.31 -2.66
C ASN A 161 -11.82 4.37 -1.37
N LEU A 162 -11.26 3.25 -0.90
CA LEU A 162 -10.34 3.26 0.25
C LEU A 162 -9.07 4.06 -0.05
N PHE A 163 -8.70 4.18 -1.32
CA PHE A 163 -7.52 4.92 -1.79
C PHE A 163 -7.90 6.17 -2.60
N ALA A 164 -9.16 6.63 -2.54
CA ALA A 164 -9.62 7.67 -3.45
C ALA A 164 -9.26 9.10 -3.01
N CYS A 165 -8.92 9.31 -1.74
CA CYS A 165 -8.60 10.62 -1.21
C CYS A 165 -7.14 10.99 -1.49
N LEU A 166 -6.92 12.24 -1.91
CA LEU A 166 -5.59 12.82 -2.12
C LEU A 166 -4.82 13.00 -0.81
N ASP A 167 -3.50 13.13 -0.91
CA ASP A 167 -2.58 13.47 0.18
C ASP A 167 -2.68 12.53 1.38
N ASP A 168 -2.74 11.22 1.12
CA ASP A 168 -2.98 10.15 2.10
C ASP A 168 -4.29 10.33 2.90
N GLY A 169 -5.23 11.10 2.36
CA GLY A 169 -6.52 11.34 2.98
C GLY A 169 -7.33 10.06 3.17
N VAL A 170 -8.28 10.12 4.08
CA VAL A 170 -9.13 8.98 4.43
C VAL A 170 -10.58 9.40 4.41
N CYS A 171 -11.43 8.58 3.78
CA CYS A 171 -12.87 8.84 3.74
C CYS A 171 -13.46 8.70 5.15
N THR A 172 -13.79 9.84 5.75
CA THR A 172 -14.11 9.96 7.18
C THR A 172 -15.51 10.49 7.37
N GLN A 173 -16.25 9.88 8.30
CA GLN A 173 -17.57 10.38 8.67
C GLN A 173 -17.42 11.64 9.50
N MET A 174 -17.82 12.76 8.94
CA MET A 174 -18.07 14.01 9.64
C MET A 174 -19.57 14.13 9.96
N GLY A 175 -19.92 14.94 10.97
CA GLY A 175 -21.31 15.16 11.34
C GLY A 175 -21.83 14.18 12.40
N THR A 176 -23.11 13.79 12.32
CA THR A 176 -23.76 12.94 13.33
C THR A 176 -24.23 11.64 12.72
N ALA A 177 -24.42 10.59 13.53
CA ALA A 177 -24.98 9.31 13.04
C ALA A 177 -26.34 9.46 12.33
N ALA A 178 -27.14 10.47 12.70
CA ALA A 178 -28.43 10.76 12.07
C ALA A 178 -28.33 11.54 10.75
N ASN A 179 -27.20 12.22 10.51
CA ASN A 179 -26.91 12.95 9.28
C ASN A 179 -25.40 12.87 9.00
N PRO A 180 -24.94 11.71 8.49
CA PRO A 180 -23.52 11.50 8.23
C PRO A 180 -23.09 12.27 6.98
N ASN A 181 -21.95 12.94 7.06
CA ASN A 181 -21.31 13.62 5.95
C ASN A 181 -19.92 13.01 5.73
N TRP A 182 -19.76 12.20 4.69
CA TRP A 182 -18.49 11.53 4.41
C TRP A 182 -17.64 12.41 3.51
N VAL A 183 -16.46 12.78 4.00
CA VAL A 183 -15.50 13.62 3.27
C VAL A 183 -14.10 13.05 3.40
N CYS A 184 -13.26 13.32 2.42
CA CYS A 184 -11.83 13.07 2.54
C CYS A 184 -11.25 13.97 3.63
N ALA A 185 -10.65 13.39 4.66
CA ALA A 185 -10.02 14.12 5.75
C ALA A 185 -8.58 13.63 5.93
N PRO A 186 -7.67 14.46 6.49
CA PRO A 186 -6.35 13.98 6.86
C PRO A 186 -6.42 12.76 7.79
N PRO A 187 -5.43 11.86 7.76
CA PRO A 187 -5.31 10.80 8.76
C PRO A 187 -5.35 11.35 10.18
N THR A 188 -5.90 10.54 11.07
CA THR A 188 -6.10 10.89 12.46
C THR A 188 -4.80 10.69 13.25
N ALA A 189 -4.37 11.75 13.92
CA ALA A 189 -3.19 11.73 14.76
C ALA A 189 -3.36 10.87 16.02
N LEU A 190 -2.25 10.64 16.72
CA LEU A 190 -2.18 9.89 17.97
C LEU A 190 -3.28 10.31 18.97
N GLY A 191 -4.04 9.32 19.45
CA GLY A 191 -5.11 9.49 20.42
C GLY A 191 -6.46 9.93 19.83
N GLY A 192 -6.53 10.32 18.56
CA GLY A 192 -7.79 10.63 17.88
C GLY A 192 -8.63 9.40 17.58
N GLU A 193 -9.91 9.60 17.27
CA GLU A 193 -10.87 8.53 17.01
C GLU A 193 -10.65 7.87 15.64
N CYS A 194 -10.75 6.55 15.59
CA CYS A 194 -10.61 5.77 14.36
C CYS A 194 -11.57 4.58 14.38
N THR A 195 -11.84 4.00 13.20
CA THR A 195 -12.58 2.73 13.09
C THR A 195 -11.79 1.65 12.37
N TYR A 196 -10.69 2.00 11.70
CA TYR A 196 -9.73 1.05 11.13
C TYR A 196 -8.32 1.63 11.05
N ASP A 197 -7.32 0.78 10.89
CA ASP A 197 -5.90 1.17 10.96
C ASP A 197 -5.54 2.23 9.92
N GLY A 198 -6.07 2.11 8.70
CA GLY A 198 -5.86 3.09 7.62
C GLY A 198 -6.44 4.48 7.87
N MET A 199 -7.20 4.70 8.95
CA MET A 199 -7.61 6.06 9.36
C MET A 199 -6.53 6.82 10.12
N CYS A 200 -5.51 6.14 10.62
CA CYS A 200 -4.49 6.75 11.46
C CYS A 200 -3.28 7.22 10.64
N GLU A 201 -2.56 8.21 11.13
CA GLU A 201 -1.28 8.63 10.52
C GLU A 201 -0.31 7.44 10.36
N PRO A 202 0.57 7.46 9.34
CA PRO A 202 1.57 6.40 9.16
C PRO A 202 2.36 6.10 10.44
N GLY A 203 2.52 4.81 10.75
CA GLY A 203 3.15 4.35 11.99
C GLY A 203 2.21 4.22 13.20
N LEU A 204 0.92 4.56 13.02
CA LEU A 204 -0.12 4.33 14.00
C LEU A 204 -1.10 3.24 13.52
N ARG A 205 -1.93 2.76 14.45
CA ARG A 205 -3.00 1.79 14.21
C ARG A 205 -4.24 2.17 15.00
N CYS A 206 -5.38 1.58 14.65
CA CYS A 206 -6.58 1.73 15.44
C CYS A 206 -6.64 0.72 16.59
N SER A 207 -6.97 1.17 17.80
CA SER A 207 -7.05 0.33 18.99
C SER A 207 -8.26 -0.60 19.03
N THR A 208 -9.22 -0.41 18.13
CA THR A 208 -10.42 -1.24 18.06
C THR A 208 -10.09 -2.69 17.75
N ALA A 209 -10.70 -3.63 18.48
CA ALA A 209 -10.56 -5.06 18.23
C ALA A 209 -11.34 -5.51 16.98
N VAL A 210 -12.33 -4.73 16.54
CA VAL A 210 -13.21 -5.05 15.41
C VAL A 210 -13.27 -3.87 14.45
N GLN A 211 -12.42 -3.91 13.43
CA GLN A 211 -12.32 -2.87 12.40
C GLN A 211 -13.67 -2.62 11.73
N LEU A 212 -13.93 -1.36 11.35
CA LEU A 212 -15.12 -0.86 10.66
C LEU A 212 -16.44 -0.96 11.43
N ILE A 213 -16.45 -1.54 12.65
CA ILE A 213 -17.67 -1.73 13.46
C ILE A 213 -17.61 -0.92 14.76
N VAL A 214 -16.46 -0.96 15.44
CA VAL A 214 -16.30 -0.32 16.76
C VAL A 214 -15.26 0.78 16.66
N ALA A 215 -15.60 1.96 17.18
CA ALA A 215 -14.64 3.06 17.30
C ALA A 215 -13.55 2.72 18.32
N GLY A 216 -12.33 3.08 17.97
CA GLY A 216 -11.15 3.04 18.84
C GLY A 216 -10.41 4.36 18.78
N THR A 217 -9.14 4.31 19.15
CA THR A 217 -8.22 5.45 19.09
C THR A 217 -6.94 5.08 18.38
N CYS A 218 -6.36 6.04 17.66
CA CYS A 218 -5.07 5.85 17.03
C CYS A 218 -3.98 5.70 18.10
N GLN A 219 -3.21 4.61 18.01
CA GLN A 219 -2.17 4.23 18.94
C GLN A 219 -0.90 3.85 18.18
N PRO A 220 0.28 3.93 18.80
CA PRO A 220 1.49 3.39 18.20
C PRO A 220 1.36 1.90 17.92
N LEU A 221 2.08 1.46 16.89
CA LEU A 221 2.39 0.04 16.70
C LEU A 221 3.19 -0.47 17.91
N LYS A 222 3.03 -1.75 18.23
CA LYS A 222 3.70 -2.40 19.33
C LYS A 222 5.07 -2.91 18.89
N PRO A 223 6.12 -2.71 19.69
CA PRO A 223 7.44 -3.22 19.37
C PRO A 223 7.50 -4.74 19.53
N THR A 224 8.56 -5.34 18.98
CA THR A 224 8.88 -6.78 19.15
C THR A 224 8.92 -7.15 20.65
N GLY A 225 8.27 -8.26 20.98
CA GLY A 225 8.15 -8.81 22.35
C GLY A 225 6.83 -8.47 23.06
N GLU A 226 6.05 -7.50 22.59
CA GLU A 226 4.74 -7.20 23.18
C GLU A 226 3.64 -8.16 22.74
N ALA A 227 2.65 -8.39 23.61
CA ALA A 227 1.51 -9.24 23.28
C ALA A 227 0.64 -8.62 22.18
N CYS A 228 0.22 -9.44 21.21
CA CYS A 228 -0.56 -9.00 20.05
C CYS A 228 -1.73 -9.94 19.77
N GLY A 229 -2.85 -9.38 19.30
CA GLY A 229 -3.98 -10.14 18.78
C GLY A 229 -4.04 -10.20 17.26
N ARG A 230 -3.36 -9.28 16.58
CA ARG A 230 -3.37 -9.10 15.12
C ARG A 230 -2.00 -8.67 14.62
N ALA A 231 -1.69 -9.02 13.39
CA ALA A 231 -0.51 -8.57 12.65
C ALA A 231 -0.33 -7.04 12.71
N SER A 232 -1.37 -6.29 12.35
CA SER A 232 -1.34 -4.81 12.33
C SER A 232 -1.19 -4.15 13.70
N GLU A 233 -1.10 -4.93 14.78
CA GLU A 233 -0.72 -4.40 16.08
C GLU A 233 0.78 -4.17 16.23
N CYS A 234 1.61 -4.81 15.41
CA CYS A 234 3.05 -4.88 15.55
C CYS A 234 3.77 -3.98 14.53
N GLU A 235 4.90 -3.38 14.91
CA GLU A 235 5.75 -2.58 14.01
C GLU A 235 6.22 -3.37 12.77
N THR A 236 6.37 -4.68 12.95
CA THR A 236 6.81 -5.63 11.93
C THR A 236 5.65 -6.24 11.13
N PHE A 237 4.41 -5.93 11.49
CA PHE A 237 3.20 -6.60 11.00
C PHE A 237 3.17 -8.12 11.20
N VAL A 238 4.02 -8.68 12.08
CA VAL A 238 4.06 -10.11 12.37
C VAL A 238 3.68 -10.37 13.82
N CYS A 239 2.66 -11.21 14.00
CA CYS A 239 2.09 -11.54 15.30
C CYS A 239 1.91 -13.06 15.45
N ASP A 240 2.58 -13.64 16.45
CA ASP A 240 2.38 -15.02 16.91
C ASP A 240 2.16 -15.03 18.42
N THR A 241 1.01 -14.47 18.86
CA THR A 241 0.68 -14.08 20.25
C THR A 241 1.54 -12.97 20.85
N THR A 242 2.77 -12.81 20.36
CA THR A 242 3.67 -11.68 20.59
C THR A 242 4.17 -11.12 19.27
N CYS A 243 4.41 -9.82 19.23
CA CYS A 243 5.06 -9.15 18.11
C CYS A 243 6.48 -9.69 17.96
N ARG A 244 6.89 -9.94 16.73
CA ARG A 244 8.23 -10.46 16.40
C ARG A 244 8.65 -10.02 15.02
N ASP A 245 9.92 -10.17 14.71
CA ASP A 245 10.43 -9.90 13.38
C ASP A 245 9.96 -10.99 12.39
N ALA A 246 9.77 -10.60 11.13
CA ALA A 246 9.59 -11.53 10.03
C ALA A 246 10.88 -12.31 9.80
N THR A 247 10.75 -13.58 9.43
CA THR A 247 11.90 -14.40 8.97
C THR A 247 12.05 -14.30 7.45
N ASN A 248 13.24 -14.59 6.92
CA ASN A 248 13.43 -14.72 5.47
C ASN A 248 12.49 -15.77 4.86
N GLU A 249 12.15 -16.81 5.62
CA GLU A 249 11.22 -17.84 5.18
C GLU A 249 9.82 -17.26 4.93
N GLU A 250 9.34 -16.42 5.84
CA GLU A 250 8.05 -15.75 5.71
C GLU A 250 8.07 -14.71 4.59
N ALA A 251 9.14 -13.91 4.53
CA ALA A 251 9.30 -12.81 3.58
C ALA A 251 9.52 -13.26 2.12
N TYR A 252 10.25 -14.36 1.89
CA TYR A 252 10.74 -14.70 0.55
C TYR A 252 10.38 -16.11 0.08
N CYS A 253 10.15 -17.06 0.99
CA CYS A 253 9.91 -18.45 0.58
C CYS A 253 8.47 -18.72 0.16
N GLY A 254 7.54 -17.80 0.45
CA GLY A 254 6.12 -17.98 0.20
C GLY A 254 5.59 -19.20 0.93
N GLY A 255 5.46 -19.10 2.27
CA GLY A 255 4.68 -20.03 3.10
C GLY A 255 4.87 -21.52 2.76
N GLY A 256 6.09 -22.03 2.79
CA GLY A 256 6.37 -23.44 2.56
C GLY A 256 5.88 -24.32 3.72
N ARG A 257 4.59 -24.71 3.70
CA ARG A 257 4.00 -25.98 4.19
C ARG A 257 2.48 -26.03 4.06
#